data_AF-A0A7S3IFF5-F1
#
_entry.id   AF-A0A7S3IFF5-F1
#
_cell.length_a   1.000
_cell.length_b   1.000
_cell.length_c   1.000
_cell.angle_alpha   90.00
_cell.angle_beta   90.00
_cell.angle_gamma   90.00
#
_symmetry.space_group_name_H-M   'P 1'
#
loop_
_entity.id
_entity.type
_entity.pdbx_description
1 polymer ?
#
loop_
_entity_poly.entity_id
_entity_poly.type
_entity_poly.pdbx_seq_one_letter_code
_entity_poly.pdbx_strand_id
1 'polypeptide(L)'
;MIMLTYFAFTSLSTVGLGDYHPVSNFERFTGAFILLFGVSITSFIMDNLNKMILQLNSIQKPYEQNNEMSLFLGTLEKFNGSKKLLPDHQQEILEYFEYRWRFNKNNAISTQQDIDLLIQ
;
A
#
# COMPACT_ATOMS: atom_id res chain seq x y z
N MET A 1 -36.37 11.85 6.95
CA MET A 1 -35.03 11.82 6.32
C MET A 1 -34.01 11.15 7.23
N ILE A 2 -33.81 11.64 8.47
CA ILE A 2 -32.82 11.08 9.41
C ILE A 2 -33.00 9.57 9.64
N MET A 3 -34.24 9.08 9.87
CA MET A 3 -34.48 7.65 10.12
C MET A 3 -34.20 6.75 8.90
N LEU A 4 -34.47 7.25 7.69
CA LEU A 4 -34.18 6.52 6.45
C LEU A 4 -32.66 6.44 6.22
N THR A 5 -31.95 7.54 6.41
CA THR A 5 -30.49 7.57 6.31
C THR A 5 -29.85 6.70 7.38
N TYR A 6 -30.38 6.70 8.61
CA TYR A 6 -29.93 5.82 9.68
C TYR A 6 -30.09 4.34 9.30
N PHE A 7 -31.30 3.92 8.90
CA PHE A 7 -31.57 2.54 8.48
C PHE A 7 -30.71 2.11 7.27
N ALA A 8 -30.57 2.98 6.27
CA ALA A 8 -29.72 2.72 5.12
C ALA A 8 -28.24 2.59 5.54
N PHE A 9 -27.75 3.49 6.40
CA PHE A 9 -26.36 3.47 6.85
C PHE A 9 -26.06 2.23 7.68
N THR A 10 -26.88 1.87 8.66
CA THR A 10 -26.67 0.66 9.50
C THR A 10 -26.75 -0.64 8.68
N SER A 11 -27.63 -0.67 7.67
CA SER A 11 -27.77 -1.81 6.76
C SER A 11 -26.58 -1.95 5.81
N LEU A 12 -26.16 -0.87 5.12
CA LEU A 12 -25.06 -0.90 4.16
C LEU A 12 -23.67 -1.04 4.82
N SER A 13 -23.51 -0.52 6.03
CA SER A 13 -22.29 -0.68 6.84
C SER A 13 -22.19 -2.05 7.51
N THR A 14 -23.16 -2.95 7.29
CA THR A 14 -23.20 -4.29 7.87
C THR A 14 -23.27 -4.33 9.40
N VAL A 15 -23.66 -3.22 10.04
CA VAL A 15 -23.91 -3.15 11.50
C VAL A 15 -25.17 -3.93 11.86
N GLY A 16 -26.20 -3.87 11.01
CA GLY A 16 -27.42 -4.66 11.13
C GLY A 16 -28.70 -3.83 11.15
N LEU A 17 -29.82 -4.51 10.90
CA LEU A 17 -31.16 -3.92 10.79
C LEU A 17 -31.64 -3.39 12.15
N GLY A 18 -31.51 -4.20 13.21
CA GLY A 18 -31.80 -3.80 14.60
C GLY A 18 -33.19 -3.21 14.77
N ASP A 19 -33.23 -1.95 15.22
CA ASP A 19 -34.43 -1.19 15.58
C ASP A 19 -35.41 -1.02 14.41
N TYR A 20 -34.89 -0.91 13.19
CA TYR A 20 -35.67 -0.81 11.95
C TYR A 20 -35.43 -2.05 11.11
N HIS A 21 -36.45 -2.87 10.89
CA HIS A 21 -36.33 -4.08 10.08
C HIS A 21 -37.58 -4.33 9.25
N PRO A 22 -37.43 -4.95 8.06
CA PRO A 22 -38.55 -5.26 7.19
C PRO A 22 -39.45 -6.33 7.81
N VAL A 23 -40.74 -6.03 7.96
CA VAL A 23 -41.73 -6.93 8.55
C VAL A 23 -42.48 -7.67 7.44
N SER A 24 -42.83 -6.97 6.36
CA SER A 24 -43.53 -7.56 5.22
C SER A 24 -42.61 -8.39 4.34
N ASN A 25 -43.14 -9.45 3.73
CA ASN A 25 -42.40 -10.28 2.76
C ASN A 25 -41.87 -9.45 1.58
N PHE A 26 -42.61 -8.43 1.15
CA PHE A 26 -42.17 -7.54 0.09
C PHE A 26 -40.96 -6.68 0.50
N GLU A 27 -40.99 -6.12 1.71
CA GLU A 27 -39.88 -5.32 2.26
C GLU A 27 -38.62 -6.16 2.48
N ARG A 28 -38.79 -7.44 2.85
CA ARG A 28 -37.67 -8.39 3.00
C ARG A 28 -37.02 -8.69 1.66
N PHE A 29 -37.83 -8.88 0.62
CA PHE A 29 -37.33 -9.12 -0.73
C PHE A 29 -36.54 -7.92 -1.26
N THR A 30 -37.09 -6.71 -1.16
CA THR A 30 -36.40 -5.49 -1.59
C THR A 30 -35.15 -5.21 -0.75
N GLY A 31 -35.24 -5.39 0.57
CA GLY A 31 -34.11 -5.27 1.49
C GLY A 31 -32.97 -6.24 1.18
N ALA A 32 -33.29 -7.49 0.79
CA ALA A 32 -32.28 -8.47 0.40
C ALA A 32 -31.48 -8.03 -0.83
N PHE A 33 -32.13 -7.47 -1.86
CA PHE A 33 -31.42 -6.91 -3.01
C PHE A 33 -30.57 -5.70 -2.64
N ILE A 34 -31.10 -4.79 -1.81
CA ILE A 34 -30.36 -3.61 -1.33
C ILE A 34 -29.11 -4.04 -0.56
N LEU A 35 -29.20 -5.05 0.31
CA LEU A 35 -28.06 -5.58 1.05
C LEU A 35 -27.03 -6.26 0.14
N LEU A 36 -27.48 -7.00 -0.88
CA LEU A 36 -26.61 -7.66 -1.86
C LEU A 36 -25.79 -6.65 -2.70
N PHE A 37 -26.41 -5.56 -3.13
CA PHE A 37 -25.68 -4.47 -3.79
C PHE A 37 -24.85 -3.66 -2.81
N GLY A 38 -25.35 -3.46 -1.59
CA GLY A 38 -24.66 -2.74 -0.52
C GLY A 38 -23.32 -3.36 -0.18
N VAL A 39 -23.25 -4.68 0.01
CA VAL A 39 -21.98 -5.37 0.28
C VAL A 39 -21.00 -5.23 -0.88
N SER A 40 -21.49 -5.28 -2.12
CA SER A 40 -20.66 -5.13 -3.32
C SER A 40 -20.01 -3.74 -3.41
N ILE A 41 -20.77 -2.69 -3.12
CA ILE A 41 -20.27 -1.30 -3.07
C ILE A 41 -19.25 -1.12 -1.95
N THR A 42 -19.54 -1.63 -0.75
CA THR A 42 -18.63 -1.53 0.39
C THR A 42 -17.32 -2.29 0.13
N SER A 43 -17.37 -3.46 -0.51
CA SER A 43 -16.16 -4.19 -0.94
C SER A 43 -15.32 -3.42 -1.95
N PHE A 44 -15.95 -2.76 -2.92
CA PHE A 44 -15.23 -1.90 -3.88
C PHE A 44 -14.53 -0.72 -3.20
N ILE A 45 -15.18 -0.08 -2.22
CA ILE A 45 -14.57 1.00 -1.44
C ILE A 45 -13.35 0.47 -0.66
N MET A 46 -13.49 -0.70 0.00
CA MET A 46 -12.40 -1.32 0.74
C MET A 46 -11.22 -1.72 -0.14
N ASP A 47 -11.46 -2.20 -1.38
CA ASP A 47 -10.38 -2.50 -2.33
C ASP A 47 -9.57 -1.26 -2.70
N ASN A 48 -10.25 -0.14 -2.99
CA ASN A 48 -9.56 1.12 -3.27
C ASN A 48 -8.82 1.66 -2.05
N LEU A 49 -9.41 1.56 -0.86
CA LEU A 49 -8.74 1.94 0.39
C LEU A 49 -7.47 1.09 0.60
N ASN A 50 -7.55 -0.22 0.38
CA ASN A 50 -6.41 -1.11 0.51
C ASN A 50 -5.30 -0.74 -0.48
N LYS A 51 -5.62 -0.42 -1.74
CA LYS A 51 -4.64 0.08 -2.72
C LYS A 51 -3.95 1.34 -2.25
N MET A 52 -4.69 2.30 -1.68
CA MET A 52 -4.11 3.52 -1.12
C MET A 52 -3.18 3.20 0.07
N ILE A 53 -3.60 2.31 0.97
CA ILE A 53 -2.77 1.88 2.10
C ILE A 53 -1.48 1.19 1.62
N LEU A 54 -1.58 0.32 0.61
CA LEU A 54 -0.42 -0.33 0.02
C LEU A 54 0.54 0.67 -0.63
N GLN A 55 0.01 1.67 -1.33
CA GLN A 55 0.84 2.77 -1.88
C GLN A 55 1.54 3.56 -0.78
N LEU A 56 0.83 3.93 0.29
CA LEU A 56 1.44 4.63 1.44
C LEU A 56 2.53 3.78 2.11
N ASN A 57 2.26 2.49 2.31
CA ASN A 57 3.23 1.55 2.86
C ASN A 57 4.43 1.36 1.91
N SER A 58 4.24 1.42 0.59
CA SER A 58 5.35 1.30 -0.37
C SER A 58 6.34 2.47 -0.28
N ILE A 59 5.87 3.66 0.10
CA ILE A 59 6.73 4.84 0.34
C ILE A 59 7.50 4.70 1.66
N GLN A 60 6.88 4.06 2.67
CA GLN A 60 7.46 3.92 4.00
C GLN A 60 8.28 2.64 4.19
N LYS A 61 8.12 1.63 3.33
CA LYS A 61 8.93 0.43 3.40
C LYS A 61 10.40 0.87 3.30
N PRO A 62 11.22 0.64 4.35
CA PRO A 62 12.66 0.79 4.20
C PRO A 62 13.03 -0.13 3.05
N TYR A 63 13.57 0.44 1.97
CA TYR A 63 13.95 -0.29 0.77
C TYR A 63 14.52 -1.65 1.19
N GLU A 64 13.87 -2.76 0.82
CA GLU A 64 14.38 -4.12 1.01
C GLU A 64 15.58 -4.38 0.07
N GLN A 65 16.49 -3.41 -0.03
CA GLN A 65 17.71 -3.42 -0.82
C GLN A 65 18.86 -4.16 -0.13
N ASN A 66 18.65 -4.75 1.06
CA ASN A 66 19.61 -5.68 1.66
C ASN A 66 20.02 -6.77 0.67
N ASN A 67 19.10 -7.20 -0.20
CA ASN A 67 19.39 -8.18 -1.24
C ASN A 67 20.22 -7.60 -2.40
N GLU A 68 19.90 -6.39 -2.88
CA GLU A 68 20.66 -5.72 -3.94
C GLU A 68 22.06 -5.34 -3.49
N MET A 69 22.20 -4.92 -2.24
CA MET A 69 23.48 -4.60 -1.63
C MET A 69 24.36 -5.85 -1.46
N SER A 70 23.76 -6.97 -1.04
CA SER A 70 24.47 -8.26 -0.98
C SER A 70 24.93 -8.71 -2.37
N LEU A 71 24.11 -8.51 -3.41
CA LEU A 71 24.47 -8.79 -4.81
C LEU A 71 25.61 -7.88 -5.32
N PHE A 72 25.58 -6.60 -4.96
CA PHE A 72 26.64 -5.65 -5.29
C PHE A 72 27.98 -6.06 -4.67
N LEU A 73 28.00 -6.40 -3.38
CA LEU A 73 29.19 -6.90 -2.70
C LEU A 73 29.72 -8.20 -3.31
N GLY A 74 28.84 -9.13 -3.69
CA GLY A 74 29.22 -10.36 -4.40
C GLY A 74 29.82 -10.10 -5.79
N THR A 75 29.37 -9.06 -6.48
CA THR A 75 29.94 -8.65 -7.78
C THR A 75 31.33 -8.05 -7.61
N LEU A 76 31.55 -7.25 -6.56
CA LEU A 76 32.87 -6.73 -6.20
C LEU A 76 33.84 -7.85 -5.80
N GLU A 77 33.39 -8.82 -5.01
CA GLU A 77 34.19 -10.00 -4.66
C GLU A 77 34.64 -10.75 -5.93
N LYS A 78 33.71 -10.97 -6.87
CA LYS A 78 34.02 -11.61 -8.15
C LYS A 78 35.00 -10.79 -8.99
N PHE A 79 34.83 -9.47 -9.05
CA PHE A 79 35.73 -8.56 -9.76
C PHE A 79 37.15 -8.58 -9.15
N ASN A 80 37.25 -8.71 -7.83
CA ASN A 80 38.51 -8.81 -7.10
C ASN A 80 39.13 -10.23 -7.10
N GLY A 81 38.81 -11.05 -8.10
CA GLY A 81 39.34 -12.40 -8.22
C GLY A 81 38.83 -13.36 -7.15
N SER A 82 37.57 -13.22 -6.72
CA SER A 82 36.94 -13.99 -5.63
C SER A 82 37.57 -13.74 -4.25
N LYS A 83 38.26 -12.61 -4.07
CA LYS A 83 38.77 -12.17 -2.78
C LYS A 83 37.77 -11.23 -2.12
N LYS A 84 37.26 -11.63 -0.96
CA LYS A 84 36.42 -10.80 -0.10
C LYS A 84 37.19 -9.57 0.34
N LEU A 85 36.48 -8.44 0.38
CA LEU A 85 36.95 -7.23 1.04
C LEU A 85 37.07 -7.48 2.55
N LEU A 86 37.92 -6.73 3.25
CA LEU A 86 37.94 -6.78 4.71
C LEU A 86 36.55 -6.43 5.25
N PRO A 87 36.07 -7.10 6.32
CA PRO A 87 34.75 -6.84 6.89
C PRO A 87 34.52 -5.35 7.21
N ASP A 88 35.54 -4.66 7.70
CA ASP A 88 35.49 -3.24 8.03
C ASP A 88 35.13 -2.37 6.81
N HIS A 89 35.78 -2.60 5.66
CA HIS A 89 35.48 -1.87 4.42
C HIS A 89 34.12 -2.24 3.83
N GLN A 90 33.67 -3.48 4.02
CA GLN A 90 32.31 -3.85 3.63
C GLN A 90 31.29 -3.07 4.45
N GLN A 91 31.50 -2.96 5.76
CA GLN A 91 30.64 -2.19 6.65
C GLN A 91 30.63 -0.70 6.31
N GLU A 92 31.78 -0.08 6.06
CA GLU A 92 31.87 1.32 5.64
C GLU A 92 31.07 1.60 4.37
N ILE A 93 31.16 0.70 3.38
CA ILE A 93 30.39 0.80 2.13
C ILE A 93 28.89 0.68 2.42
N LEU A 94 28.48 -0.30 3.23
CA LEU A 94 27.08 -0.50 3.61
C LEU A 94 26.51 0.76 4.29
N GLU A 95 27.22 1.30 5.28
CA GLU A 95 26.80 2.48 6.05
C GLU A 95 26.66 3.72 5.15
N TYR A 96 27.60 3.94 4.23
CA TYR A 96 27.51 5.06 3.27
C TYR A 96 26.26 4.95 2.40
N PHE A 97 25.99 3.77 1.85
CA PHE A 97 24.87 3.55 0.95
C PHE A 97 23.52 3.60 1.68
N GLU A 98 23.42 3.02 2.88
CA GLU A 98 22.23 3.15 3.74
C GLU A 98 21.93 4.61 4.05
N TYR A 99 22.95 5.41 4.43
CA TYR A 99 22.79 6.84 4.65
C TYR A 99 22.29 7.53 3.37
N ARG A 100 22.94 7.28 2.23
CA ARG A 100 22.59 7.90 0.96
C ARG A 100 21.14 7.60 0.57
N TRP A 101 20.68 6.35 0.66
CA TRP A 101 19.31 5.99 0.31
C TRP A 101 18.28 6.53 1.27
N ARG A 102 18.56 6.48 2.58
CA ARG A 102 17.65 6.98 3.62
C ARG A 102 17.41 8.48 3.49
N PHE A 103 18.42 9.23 3.07
CA PHE A 103 18.36 10.69 2.93
C PHE A 103 18.31 11.16 1.48
N ASN A 104 18.03 10.25 0.52
CA ASN A 104 17.92 10.61 -0.88
C ASN A 104 16.66 11.47 -1.11
N LYS A 105 16.85 12.78 -1.24
CA LYS A 105 15.77 13.74 -1.49
C LYS A 105 15.08 13.53 -2.84
N ASN A 106 15.73 12.85 -3.77
CA ASN A 106 15.21 12.59 -5.11
C ASN A 106 14.58 11.21 -5.25
N ASN A 107 14.25 10.51 -4.15
CA ASN A 107 13.59 9.21 -4.23
C ASN A 107 12.25 9.25 -4.99
N ALA A 108 11.58 10.40 -5.03
CA ALA A 108 10.34 10.59 -5.77
C ALA A 108 10.54 10.79 -7.28
N ILE A 109 11.77 11.10 -7.74
CA ILE A 109 12.12 11.32 -9.15
C ILE A 109 12.74 10.01 -9.65
N SER A 110 11.90 9.14 -10.18
CA SER A 110 12.34 7.79 -10.58
C SER A 110 11.99 7.47 -12.04
N THR A 111 10.99 8.14 -12.59
CA THR A 111 10.53 7.94 -13.95
C THR A 111 11.05 9.01 -14.90
N GLN A 112 11.08 8.70 -16.20
CA GLN A 112 11.46 9.68 -17.23
C GLN A 112 10.55 10.93 -17.20
N GLN A 113 9.26 10.74 -16.88
CA GLN A 113 8.31 11.85 -16.73
C GLN A 113 8.70 12.78 -15.57
N ASP A 114 9.20 12.24 -14.45
CA ASP A 114 9.65 13.06 -13.32
C ASP A 114 10.89 13.89 -13.68
N ILE A 115 11.77 13.34 -14.51
CA ILE A 115 12.98 14.03 -15.00
C ILE A 115 12.60 15.15 -15.97
N ASP A 116 11.66 14.87 -16.89
CA ASP A 116 11.21 15.85 -17.87
C ASP A 116 10.55 17.08 -17.21
N LEU A 117 9.91 16.90 -16.05
CA LEU A 117 9.35 17.98 -15.23
C LEU A 117 10.40 18.90 -14.58
N LEU A 118 11.64 18.43 -14.39
CA LEU A 118 12.73 19.22 -13.80
C LEU A 118 13.47 20.07 -14.82
N ILE A 119 13.32 19.75 -16.10
CA ILE A 119 14.03 20.38 -17.22
C ILE A 119 13.15 21.47 -17.88
N GLN A 120 11.89 21.58 -17.48
CA GLN A 120 10.92 22.59 -17.93
C GLN A 120 11.07 23.91 -17.16
#